data_AF-A0A0D8XKX2-F1
#
_entry.id   AF-A0A0D8XKX2-F1
#
_cell.length_a   1.000
_cell.length_b   1.000
_cell.length_c   1.000
_cell.angle_alpha   90.00
_cell.angle_beta   90.00
_cell.angle_gamma   90.00
#
_symmetry.space_group_name_H-M   'P 1'
#
loop_
_entity.id
_entity.type
_entity.pdbx_description
1 polymer ?
#
loop_
_entity_poly.entity_id
_entity_poly.type
_entity_poly.pdbx_seq_one_letter_code
_entity_poly.pdbx_strand_id
1 'polypeptide(L)'
;MQVGSNSDPRIHITLQYGNNKEMVILERTDEPQVFESLRRRARALVERTSPGESELHLFRHDYDSPSVLQHIASVSQLGERIYSNLHISEENGTFSISSVVYFVNNPCLSNGCIVEVIVVDRSSKPTQPHVLEVKNYMTLTFCDFCGSLLTGLMRQGLHCLACNLALRHALRNLMQLF
;
A
#
# COMPACT_ATOMS: atom_id res chain seq x y z
N MET A 1 -3.54 -28.76 -32.30
CA MET A 1 -4.12 -27.41 -32.14
C MET A 1 -3.70 -26.88 -30.79
N GLN A 2 -2.74 -25.95 -30.75
CA GLN A 2 -2.28 -25.33 -29.51
C GLN A 2 -3.33 -24.31 -29.07
N VAL A 3 -3.97 -24.55 -27.92
CA VAL A 3 -4.81 -23.54 -27.25
C VAL A 3 -3.83 -22.57 -26.58
N GLY A 4 -3.43 -21.53 -27.31
CA GLY A 4 -2.72 -20.41 -26.74
C GLY A 4 -3.66 -19.66 -25.82
N SER A 5 -3.55 -19.90 -24.51
CA SER A 5 -4.14 -19.05 -23.48
C SER A 5 -3.43 -17.71 -23.50
N ASN A 6 -3.79 -16.84 -24.45
CA ASN A 6 -3.33 -15.46 -24.49
C ASN A 6 -4.10 -14.70 -23.40
N SER A 7 -3.70 -14.87 -22.14
CA SER A 7 -4.17 -14.05 -21.03
C SER A 7 -3.78 -12.61 -21.35
N ASP A 8 -4.77 -11.75 -21.58
CA ASP A 8 -4.56 -10.33 -21.87
C ASP A 8 -3.55 -9.75 -20.85
N PRO A 9 -2.38 -9.25 -21.29
CA PRO A 9 -1.36 -8.74 -20.37
C PRO A 9 -1.80 -7.43 -19.70
N ARG A 10 -2.90 -6.84 -20.15
CA ARG A 10 -3.41 -5.59 -19.62
C ARG A 10 -4.10 -5.80 -18.29
N ILE A 11 -3.70 -4.99 -17.30
CA ILE A 11 -4.28 -4.94 -15.97
C ILE A 11 -5.03 -3.62 -15.79
N HIS A 12 -6.21 -3.71 -15.18
CA HIS A 12 -7.04 -2.55 -14.87
C HIS A 12 -6.94 -2.24 -13.38
N ILE A 13 -6.28 -1.14 -13.03
CA ILE A 13 -6.14 -0.70 -11.64
C ILE A 13 -6.90 0.61 -11.41
N THR A 14 -7.23 0.88 -10.16
CA THR A 14 -7.78 2.19 -9.74
C THR A 14 -6.73 2.91 -8.91
N LEU A 15 -6.16 3.99 -9.44
CA LEU A 15 -5.38 4.93 -8.65
C LEU A 15 -6.31 5.74 -7.76
N GLN A 16 -5.97 5.89 -6.48
CA GLN A 16 -6.74 6.67 -5.53
C GLN A 16 -5.82 7.62 -4.75
N TYR A 17 -6.22 8.89 -4.64
CA TYR A 17 -5.63 9.86 -3.74
C TYR A 17 -6.73 10.62 -3.01
N GLY A 18 -6.84 10.42 -1.69
CA GLY A 18 -7.97 10.91 -0.91
C GLY A 18 -9.30 10.41 -1.48
N ASN A 19 -10.15 11.33 -1.93
CA ASN A 19 -11.44 11.03 -2.57
C ASN A 19 -11.37 10.93 -4.11
N ASN A 20 -10.23 11.30 -4.71
CA ASN A 20 -10.06 11.26 -6.15
C ASN A 20 -9.67 9.86 -6.60
N LYS A 21 -10.32 9.36 -7.65
CA LYS A 21 -10.06 8.04 -8.23
C LYS A 21 -9.90 8.14 -9.73
N GLU A 22 -8.96 7.39 -10.28
CA GLU A 22 -8.70 7.31 -11.72
C GLU A 22 -8.42 5.86 -12.12
N MET A 23 -9.12 5.37 -13.14
CA MET A 23 -8.86 4.04 -13.69
C MET A 23 -7.68 4.11 -14.67
N VAL A 24 -6.72 3.20 -14.48
CA VAL A 24 -5.47 3.10 -15.24
C VAL A 24 -5.39 1.70 -15.83
N ILE A 25 -5.15 1.63 -17.13
CA ILE A 25 -4.83 0.39 -17.83
C ILE A 25 -3.31 0.36 -18.01
N LEU A 26 -2.67 -0.71 -17.57
CA LEU A 26 -1.23 -0.93 -17.68
C LEU A 26 -0.98 -2.30 -18.30
N GLU A 27 0.18 -2.51 -18.90
CA GLU A 27 0.63 -3.86 -19.26
C GLU A 27 1.46 -4.44 -18.12
N ARG A 28 1.24 -5.72 -17.82
CA ARG A 28 1.98 -6.44 -16.77
C ARG A 28 3.38 -6.76 -17.26
N THR A 29 4.35 -5.92 -16.86
CA THR A 29 5.77 -6.07 -17.21
C THR A 29 6.65 -5.63 -16.04
N ASP A 30 7.86 -6.17 -15.98
CA ASP A 30 8.92 -5.75 -15.05
C ASP A 30 9.71 -4.54 -15.58
N GLU A 31 9.33 -4.01 -16.75
CA GLU A 31 9.98 -2.84 -17.31
C GLU A 31 9.78 -1.60 -16.44
N PRO A 32 10.87 -0.92 -16.02
CA PRO A 32 10.79 0.21 -15.09
C PRO A 32 10.01 1.39 -15.68
N GLN A 33 10.02 1.54 -17.01
CA GLN A 33 9.33 2.63 -17.71
C GLN A 33 7.80 2.59 -17.52
N VAL A 34 7.21 1.39 -17.40
CA VAL A 34 5.76 1.26 -17.17
C VAL A 34 5.41 1.68 -15.74
N PHE A 35 6.26 1.34 -14.77
CA PHE A 35 6.10 1.81 -13.40
C PHE A 35 6.30 3.33 -13.27
N GLU A 36 7.26 3.90 -14.00
CA GLU A 36 7.45 5.36 -14.05
C GLU A 36 6.25 6.08 -14.67
N SER A 37 5.66 5.52 -15.73
CA SER A 37 4.42 6.03 -16.32
C SER A 37 3.27 6.03 -15.30
N LEU A 38 3.16 4.96 -14.51
CA LEU A 38 2.20 4.89 -13.40
C LEU A 38 2.48 5.97 -12.33
N ARG A 39 3.74 6.16 -11.91
CA ARG A 39 4.12 7.22 -10.97
C ARG A 39 3.82 8.62 -11.52
N ARG A 40 4.02 8.85 -12.82
CA ARG A 40 3.69 10.11 -13.49
C ARG A 40 2.18 10.39 -13.46
N ARG A 41 1.34 9.38 -13.71
CA ARG A 41 -0.13 9.49 -13.57
C ARG A 41 -0.54 9.75 -12.12
N ALA A 42 0.05 9.04 -11.16
CA ALA A 42 -0.19 9.27 -9.75
C ALA A 42 0.19 10.71 -9.33
N ARG A 43 1.32 11.23 -9.83
CA ARG A 43 1.72 12.63 -9.60
C ARG A 43 0.71 13.61 -10.18
N ALA A 44 0.27 13.41 -11.42
CA ALA A 44 -0.75 14.25 -12.04
C ALA A 44 -2.09 14.23 -11.26
N LEU A 45 -2.45 13.10 -10.66
CA LEU A 45 -3.63 12.98 -9.79
C LEU A 45 -3.46 13.80 -8.49
N VAL A 46 -2.26 13.79 -7.90
CA VAL A 46 -1.92 14.53 -6.67
C VAL A 46 -1.84 16.04 -6.92
N GLU A 47 -1.20 16.47 -8.01
CA GLU A 47 -0.99 17.89 -8.34
C GLU A 47 -2.30 18.67 -8.46
N ARG A 48 -3.42 17.99 -8.79
CA ARG A 48 -4.76 18.59 -8.79
C ARG A 48 -5.23 19.07 -7.41
N THR A 49 -4.68 18.52 -6.34
CA THR A 49 -5.14 18.73 -4.96
C THR A 49 -4.05 19.36 -4.09
N SER A 50 -2.78 19.05 -4.33
CA SER A 50 -1.64 19.55 -3.55
C SER A 50 -0.43 19.77 -4.48
N PRO A 51 -0.21 20.99 -5.01
CA PRO A 51 0.93 21.29 -5.86
C PRO A 51 2.22 21.38 -5.03
N GLY A 52 3.26 20.61 -5.41
CA GLY A 52 4.56 20.64 -4.74
C GLY A 52 5.50 19.50 -5.15
N GLU A 53 6.77 19.59 -4.73
CA GLU A 53 7.80 18.54 -4.94
C GLU A 53 7.77 17.43 -3.87
N SER A 54 6.58 17.03 -3.44
CA SER A 54 6.47 15.96 -2.46
C SER A 54 6.86 14.62 -3.07
N GLU A 55 7.45 13.75 -2.24
CA GLU A 55 7.72 12.37 -2.63
C GLU A 55 6.40 11.59 -2.64
N LEU A 56 6.20 10.76 -3.67
CA LEU A 56 5.02 9.91 -3.75
C LEU A 56 5.42 8.44 -3.62
N HIS A 57 4.65 7.72 -2.81
CA HIS A 57 4.73 6.29 -2.63
C HIS A 57 3.40 5.66 -3.07
N LEU A 58 3.48 4.48 -3.68
CA LEU A 58 2.31 3.74 -4.16
C LEU A 58 2.11 2.51 -3.28
N PHE A 59 0.88 2.31 -2.83
CA PHE A 59 0.51 1.17 -2.00
C PHE A 59 -0.66 0.44 -2.60
N ARG A 60 -0.66 -0.89 -2.54
CA ARG A 60 -1.85 -1.71 -2.79
C ARG A 60 -2.42 -2.18 -1.48
N HIS A 61 -3.71 -2.46 -1.47
CA HIS A 61 -4.34 -3.18 -0.37
C HIS A 61 -4.00 -4.67 -0.46
N ASP A 62 -3.68 -5.28 0.68
CA ASP A 62 -3.60 -6.73 0.78
C ASP A 62 -4.99 -7.35 0.57
N TYR A 63 -5.04 -8.45 -0.18
CA TYR A 63 -6.30 -9.10 -0.54
C TYR A 63 -6.96 -9.79 0.65
N ASP A 64 -6.17 -10.48 1.47
CA ASP A 64 -6.66 -11.23 2.63
C ASP A 64 -6.89 -10.29 3.83
N SER A 65 -6.31 -9.10 3.79
CA SER A 65 -6.49 -8.04 4.79
C SER A 65 -6.59 -6.66 4.13
N PRO A 66 -7.78 -6.21 3.69
CA PRO A 66 -7.95 -4.92 3.00
C PRO A 66 -7.57 -3.71 3.86
N SER A 67 -7.36 -3.90 5.17
CA SER A 67 -6.82 -2.90 6.08
C SER A 67 -5.29 -2.92 6.17
N VAL A 68 -4.58 -3.59 5.27
CA VAL A 68 -3.12 -3.64 5.22
C VAL A 68 -2.68 -3.04 3.88
N LEU A 69 -1.83 -2.02 3.95
CA LEU A 69 -1.20 -1.43 2.79
C LEU A 69 0.17 -2.05 2.57
N GLN A 70 0.47 -2.32 1.31
CA GLN A 70 1.73 -2.89 0.86
C GLN A 70 2.36 -2.00 -0.19
N HIS A 71 3.61 -1.60 0.07
CA HIS A 71 4.37 -0.73 -0.82
C HIS A 71 4.67 -1.41 -2.16
N ILE A 72 4.51 -0.67 -3.24
CA ILE A 72 4.75 -1.13 -4.61
C ILE A 72 5.92 -0.35 -5.20
N ALA A 73 6.88 -1.07 -5.76
CA ALA A 73 8.04 -0.55 -6.47
C ALA A 73 8.08 -0.96 -7.96
N SER A 74 7.17 -1.84 -8.40
CA SER A 74 7.08 -2.33 -9.78
C SER A 74 5.66 -2.78 -10.14
N VAL A 75 5.35 -2.88 -11.44
CA VAL A 75 4.01 -3.25 -11.93
C VAL A 75 3.71 -4.74 -11.73
N SER A 76 4.71 -5.62 -11.67
CA SER A 76 4.53 -7.05 -11.40
C SER A 76 3.81 -7.33 -10.08
N GLN A 77 4.06 -6.49 -9.07
CA GLN A 77 3.42 -6.59 -7.75
C GLN A 77 1.89 -6.29 -7.76
N LEU A 78 1.34 -5.75 -8.86
CA LEU A 78 -0.09 -5.37 -8.99
C LEU A 78 -1.05 -6.54 -9.28
N GLY A 79 -0.59 -7.78 -9.21
CA GLY A 79 -1.46 -8.95 -9.26
C GLY A 79 -0.85 -10.19 -8.61
N GLU A 80 0.15 -9.99 -7.75
CA GLU A 80 0.80 -11.06 -7.02
C GLU A 80 0.13 -11.24 -5.67
N ARG A 81 -0.27 -12.47 -5.35
CA ARG A 81 -0.63 -12.78 -3.97
C ARG A 81 0.68 -12.98 -3.21
N ILE A 82 0.84 -12.25 -2.12
CA ILE A 82 2.08 -12.25 -1.34
C ILE A 82 1.86 -13.13 -0.12
N TYR A 83 2.49 -14.29 -0.13
CA TYR A 83 2.50 -15.19 1.00
C TYR A 83 3.79 -14.97 1.77
N SER A 84 3.69 -14.58 3.04
CA SER A 84 4.83 -14.58 3.94
C SER A 84 4.76 -15.85 4.80
N ASN A 85 5.73 -16.74 4.63
CA ASN A 85 5.92 -17.89 5.52
C ASN A 85 7.08 -17.61 6.45
N LEU A 86 6.90 -17.92 7.74
CA LEU A 86 7.96 -17.84 8.73
C LEU A 86 8.78 -19.12 8.66
N HIS A 87 10.04 -19.04 8.22
CA HIS A 87 10.95 -20.18 8.27
C HIS A 87 11.80 -20.09 9.53
N ILE A 88 11.65 -21.08 10.41
CA ILE A 88 12.43 -21.22 11.65
C ILE A 88 13.46 -22.31 11.37
N SER A 89 14.74 -21.96 11.38
CA SER A 89 15.85 -22.92 11.31
C SER A 89 16.60 -22.95 12.63
N GLU A 90 17.04 -24.14 13.05
CA GLU A 90 17.88 -24.33 14.22
C GLU A 90 19.24 -24.85 13.76
N GLU A 91 20.30 -24.10 14.06
CA GLU A 91 21.69 -24.54 13.87
C GLU A 91 22.43 -24.45 15.21
N ASN A 92 23.01 -25.56 15.66
CA ASN A 92 23.79 -25.65 16.91
C ASN A 92 23.05 -25.11 18.15
N GLY A 93 21.74 -25.33 18.26
CA GLY A 93 20.91 -24.84 19.36
C GLY A 93 20.55 -23.35 19.28
N THR A 94 20.87 -22.69 18.17
CA THR A 94 20.46 -21.29 17.90
C THR A 94 19.34 -21.29 16.88
N PHE A 95 18.18 -20.72 17.24
CA PHE A 95 17.04 -20.56 16.34
C PHE A 95 17.17 -19.25 15.55
N SER A 96 17.13 -19.32 14.23
CA SER A 96 17.02 -18.16 13.34
C SER A 96 15.64 -18.14 12.67
N ILE A 97 15.00 -16.97 12.72
CA ILE A 97 13.71 -16.72 12.09
C ILE A 97 13.95 -15.86 10.86
N SER A 98 13.64 -16.42 9.69
CA SER A 98 13.69 -15.71 8.41
C SER A 98 12.29 -15.61 7.81
N SER A 99 11.86 -14.39 7.48
CA SER A 99 10.64 -14.17 6.70
C SER A 99 10.95 -14.48 5.23
N VAL A 100 10.26 -15.47 4.66
CA VAL A 100 10.35 -15.77 3.24
C VAL A 100 9.06 -15.31 2.57
N VAL A 101 9.19 -14.37 1.63
CA VAL A 101 8.08 -13.75 0.92
C VAL A 101 7.99 -14.37 -0.47
N TYR A 102 6.91 -15.08 -0.75
CA TYR A 102 6.62 -15.69 -2.05
C TYR A 102 5.59 -14.85 -2.80
N PHE A 103 5.87 -14.59 -4.08
CA PHE A 103 4.98 -13.88 -4.98
C PHE A 103 4.32 -14.89 -5.93
N VAL A 104 3.00 -15.03 -5.84
CA VAL A 104 2.23 -15.90 -6.75
C VAL A 104 1.42 -15.04 -7.71
N ASN A 105 1.82 -15.04 -8.98
CA ASN A 105 1.10 -14.35 -10.04
C ASN A 105 -0.32 -14.92 -10.21
N ASN A 106 -1.33 -14.12 -9.88
CA ASN A 106 -2.73 -14.45 -10.09
C ASN A 106 -3.34 -13.44 -11.07
N PRO A 107 -3.60 -13.82 -12.34
CA PRO A 107 -4.15 -12.91 -13.35
C PRO A 107 -5.57 -12.41 -13.01
N CYS A 108 -6.30 -13.12 -12.15
CA CYS A 108 -7.64 -12.69 -11.69
C CYS A 108 -7.60 -11.60 -10.60
N LEU A 109 -6.46 -11.38 -9.93
CA LEU A 109 -6.34 -10.37 -8.85
C LEU A 109 -5.97 -8.97 -9.36
N SER A 110 -5.53 -8.86 -10.62
CA SER A 110 -5.04 -7.59 -11.16
C SER A 110 -6.15 -6.65 -11.63
N ASN A 111 -7.33 -7.16 -11.93
CA ASN A 111 -8.47 -6.36 -12.39
C ASN A 111 -9.28 -5.85 -11.19
N GLY A 112 -9.26 -4.54 -10.97
CA GLY A 112 -9.91 -3.89 -9.85
C GLY A 112 -9.01 -3.65 -8.63
N CYS A 113 -7.69 -3.89 -8.74
CA CYS A 113 -6.74 -3.55 -7.68
C CYS A 113 -6.79 -2.03 -7.41
N ILE A 114 -6.96 -1.65 -6.14
CA ILE A 114 -6.90 -0.24 -5.71
C ILE A 114 -5.47 0.06 -5.28
N VAL A 115 -4.88 1.06 -5.94
CA VAL A 115 -3.56 1.59 -5.61
C VAL A 115 -3.74 2.95 -4.95
N GLU A 116 -3.48 3.00 -3.64
CA GLU A 116 -3.51 4.21 -2.84
C GLU A 116 -2.19 4.98 -3.03
N VAL A 117 -2.29 6.22 -3.49
CA VAL A 117 -1.19 7.17 -3.65
C VAL A 117 -1.02 7.91 -2.33
N ILE A 118 0.21 7.94 -1.85
CA ILE A 118 0.56 8.49 -0.55
C ILE A 118 1.67 9.50 -0.77
N VAL A 119 1.41 10.74 -0.37
CA VAL A 119 2.31 11.87 -0.56
C VAL A 119 3.01 12.15 0.76
N VAL A 120 4.34 12.21 0.73
CA VAL A 120 5.20 12.44 1.89
C VAL A 120 5.93 13.76 1.68
N ASP A 121 5.74 14.68 2.62
CA ASP A 121 6.51 15.92 2.65
C ASP A 121 7.84 15.69 3.39
N ARG A 122 8.93 15.63 2.62
CA ARG A 122 10.30 15.49 3.15
C ARG A 122 10.79 16.74 3.90
N SER A 123 10.03 17.85 3.90
CA SER A 123 10.34 19.00 4.74
C SER A 123 10.15 18.70 6.24
N SER A 124 9.33 17.69 6.56
CA SER A 124 9.24 17.15 7.92
C SER A 124 10.40 16.17 8.16
N LYS A 125 11.29 16.51 9.09
CA LYS A 125 12.41 15.66 9.51
C LYS A 125 11.89 14.26 9.88
N PRO A 126 12.65 13.17 9.64
CA PRO A 126 12.27 11.84 10.10
C PRO A 126 12.31 11.82 11.63
N THR A 127 11.18 12.10 12.26
CA THR A 127 11.00 11.95 13.69
C THR A 127 10.65 10.51 13.92
N GLN A 128 11.64 9.72 14.35
CA GLN A 128 11.55 8.38 14.98
C GLN A 128 10.34 7.51 14.61
N PRO A 129 10.55 6.23 14.20
CA PRO A 129 9.48 5.36 13.75
C PRO A 129 8.25 5.43 14.68
N HIS A 130 7.11 5.80 14.11
CA HIS A 130 5.92 6.08 14.89
C HIS A 130 5.50 4.88 15.75
N VAL A 131 5.38 5.08 17.06
CA VAL A 131 4.86 4.06 17.98
C VAL A 131 3.33 4.07 17.92
N LEU A 132 2.75 3.02 17.32
CA LEU A 132 1.31 2.92 17.04
C LEU A 132 0.59 1.92 17.95
N GLU A 133 -0.50 2.37 18.56
CA GLU A 133 -1.42 1.54 19.36
C GLU A 133 -2.84 1.54 18.81
N VAL A 134 -3.56 0.44 19.01
CA VAL A 134 -4.98 0.35 18.62
C VAL A 134 -5.84 1.11 19.63
N LYS A 135 -6.67 2.05 19.16
CA LYS A 135 -7.47 2.94 20.01
C LYS A 135 -8.97 2.85 19.72
N ASN A 136 -9.76 2.93 20.79
CA ASN A 136 -11.20 3.19 20.72
C ASN A 136 -11.43 4.70 20.68
N TYR A 137 -12.03 5.19 19.61
CA TYR A 137 -12.44 6.58 19.46
C TYR A 137 -13.91 6.70 19.86
N MET A 138 -14.18 7.55 20.86
CA MET A 138 -15.52 7.74 21.43
C MET A 138 -16.36 8.77 20.65
N THR A 139 -15.76 9.41 19.65
CA THR A 139 -16.37 10.40 18.76
C THR A 139 -16.03 10.09 17.31
N LEU A 140 -16.80 10.65 16.37
CA LEU A 140 -16.49 10.58 14.94
C LEU A 140 -15.11 11.20 14.68
N THR A 141 -14.12 10.34 14.47
CA THR A 141 -12.73 10.73 14.30
C THR A 141 -12.31 10.43 12.88
N PHE A 142 -11.67 11.40 12.22
CA PHE A 142 -11.13 11.24 10.88
C PHE A 142 -9.64 10.89 10.98
N CYS A 143 -9.16 10.13 10.01
CA CYS A 143 -7.76 9.84 9.87
C CYS A 143 -7.00 11.11 9.50
N ASP A 144 -6.01 11.50 10.30
CA ASP A 144 -5.22 12.72 10.10
C ASP A 144 -4.37 12.68 8.82
N PHE A 145 -4.12 11.46 8.30
CA PHE A 145 -3.33 11.27 7.10
C PHE A 145 -4.17 11.31 5.81
N CYS A 146 -5.27 10.56 5.74
CA CYS A 146 -6.06 10.41 4.52
C CYS A 146 -7.39 11.16 4.53
N GLY A 147 -7.73 11.81 5.65
CA GLY A 147 -8.97 12.58 5.84
C GLY A 147 -10.26 11.74 5.88
N SER A 148 -10.18 10.40 5.81
CA SER A 148 -11.37 9.53 5.84
C SER A 148 -11.78 9.19 7.26
N LEU A 149 -13.08 8.97 7.48
CA LEU A 149 -13.63 8.57 8.78
C LEU A 149 -13.00 7.24 9.25
N LEU A 150 -12.63 7.16 10.52
CA LEU A 150 -12.27 5.91 11.18
C LEU A 150 -13.56 5.12 11.44
N THR A 151 -13.76 4.03 10.69
CA THR A 151 -15.01 3.27 10.71
C THR A 151 -14.95 2.10 11.71
N GLY A 152 -16.12 1.70 12.21
CA GLY A 152 -16.27 0.60 13.17
C GLY A 152 -16.81 1.05 14.54
N LEU A 153 -17.32 0.10 15.32
CA LEU A 153 -17.90 0.37 16.65
C LEU A 153 -16.85 0.48 17.75
N MET A 154 -15.76 -0.28 17.63
CA MET A 154 -14.63 -0.33 18.57
C MET A 154 -13.35 -0.48 17.76
N ARG A 155 -12.23 -0.05 18.34
CA ARG A 155 -10.88 -0.21 17.79
C ARG A 155 -10.79 0.32 16.36
N GLN A 156 -11.39 1.49 16.11
CA GLN A 156 -11.62 2.04 14.77
C GLN A 156 -10.33 2.43 14.04
N GLY A 157 -9.25 2.64 14.80
CA GLY A 157 -7.98 3.01 14.21
C GLY A 157 -6.80 2.86 15.15
N LEU A 158 -5.68 3.41 14.69
CA LEU A 158 -4.41 3.47 15.37
C LEU A 158 -4.20 4.87 15.92
N HIS A 159 -3.38 4.96 16.97
CA HIS A 159 -2.96 6.20 17.58
C HIS A 159 -1.45 6.20 17.70
N CYS A 160 -0.82 7.27 17.20
CA CYS A 160 0.61 7.46 17.40
C CYS A 160 0.86 8.11 18.76
N LEU A 161 1.62 7.44 19.63
CA LEU A 161 1.96 7.96 20.96
C LEU A 161 2.89 9.17 20.92
N ALA A 162 3.75 9.27 19.90
CA ALA A 162 4.71 10.36 19.75
C ALA A 162 4.08 11.61 19.11
N CYS A 163 3.27 11.42 18.06
CA CYS A 163 2.74 12.51 17.25
C CYS A 163 1.28 12.85 17.58
N ASN A 164 0.63 12.06 18.44
CA ASN A 164 -0.77 12.21 18.83
C ASN A 164 -1.76 12.14 17.65
N LEU A 165 -1.37 11.52 16.54
CA LEU A 165 -2.19 11.38 15.32
C LEU A 165 -3.14 10.19 15.42
N ALA A 166 -4.34 10.32 14.84
CA ALA A 166 -5.34 9.30 14.64
C ALA A 166 -5.27 8.76 13.20
N LEU A 167 -5.05 7.45 13.06
CA LEU A 167 -4.71 6.82 11.78
C LEU A 167 -5.61 5.61 11.50
N ARG A 168 -5.86 5.30 10.22
CA ARG A 168 -6.48 4.02 9.84
C ARG A 168 -5.49 2.87 10.06
N HIS A 169 -6.01 1.68 10.32
CA HIS A 169 -5.21 0.45 10.40
C HIS A 169 -4.34 0.22 9.16
N ALA A 170 -4.87 0.57 7.99
CA ALA A 170 -4.19 0.57 6.70
C ALA A 170 -2.81 1.24 6.73
N LEU A 171 -2.65 2.31 7.52
CA LEU A 171 -1.43 3.10 7.55
C LEU A 171 -0.36 2.55 8.48
N ARG A 172 -0.58 1.41 9.16
CA ARG A 172 0.38 0.87 10.13
C ARG A 172 1.77 0.68 9.55
N ASN A 173 1.85 -0.04 8.43
CA ASN A 173 3.12 -0.34 7.79
C ASN A 173 3.77 0.91 7.19
N LEU A 174 2.95 1.80 6.63
CA LEU A 174 3.41 3.08 6.12
C LEU A 174 4.11 3.88 7.21
N MET A 175 3.47 4.03 8.36
CA MET A 175 3.96 4.84 9.48
C MET A 175 5.15 4.21 10.22
N GLN A 176 5.49 2.95 9.93
CA GLN A 176 6.75 2.34 10.38
C GLN A 176 7.93 2.66 9.45
N LEU A 177 7.68 3.17 8.25
CA LEU A 177 8.71 3.59 7.30
C LEU A 177 9.15 5.05 7.51
N PHE A 178 8.48 5.80 8.38
CA PHE A 178 8.73 7.23 8.65
C PHE A 178 8.92 7.48 10.15
#